data_AF-A0A2W6AJR3-F1
#
_entry.id   AF-A0A2W6AJR3-F1
#
_cell.length_a   1.000
_cell.length_b   1.000
_cell.length_c   1.000
_cell.angle_alpha   90.00
_cell.angle_beta   90.00
_cell.angle_gamma   90.00
#
_symmetry.space_group_name_H-M   'P 1'
#
loop_
_entity.id
_entity.type
_entity.pdbx_description
1 polymer ?
#
loop_
_entity_poly.entity_id
_entity_poly.type
_entity_poly.pdbx_seq_one_letter_code
_entity_poly.pdbx_strand_id
1 'polypeptide(L)'
;MIPEGEHYARLRRLWDEHRVDAFPAAETADRRLQELALYESWLGGLVEGALARGARLSPAHRRMLDVREAEGNQALWSLAGELGEPVRSYVARLIAIQELLAELPIDGQT
;
A
#
# COMPACT_ATOMS: atom_id res chain seq x y z
N MET A 1 -15.62 9.39 17.47
CA MET A 1 -14.39 8.74 17.95
C MET A 1 -14.48 7.30 17.49
N ILE A 2 -13.83 6.95 16.38
CA ILE A 2 -13.86 5.55 15.90
C ILE A 2 -12.88 4.77 16.80
N PRO A 3 -13.27 3.66 17.43
CA PRO A 3 -12.35 2.92 18.28
C PRO A 3 -11.24 2.35 17.41
N GLU A 4 -10.01 2.76 17.70
CA GLU A 4 -8.79 2.37 16.99
C GLU A 4 -8.44 0.92 17.37
N GLY A 5 -9.10 -0.04 16.71
CA GLY A 5 -8.76 -1.44 16.83
C GLY A 5 -7.34 -1.73 16.32
N GLU A 6 -6.84 -2.92 16.61
CA GLU A 6 -5.48 -3.37 16.25
C GLU A 6 -5.13 -3.10 14.79
N HIS A 7 -6.06 -3.35 13.86
CA HIS A 7 -5.86 -3.07 12.44
C HIS A 7 -5.64 -1.58 12.12
N TYR A 8 -6.31 -0.67 12.82
CA TYR A 8 -6.10 0.77 12.63
C TYR A 8 -4.72 1.19 13.09
N ALA A 9 -4.35 0.81 14.32
CA ALA A 9 -3.04 1.15 14.87
C ALA A 9 -1.91 0.58 14.00
N ARG A 10 -2.07 -0.67 13.52
CA ARG A 10 -1.10 -1.33 12.64
C ARG A 10 -1.00 -0.63 11.28
N LEU A 11 -2.12 -0.31 10.64
CA LEU A 11 -2.12 0.36 9.33
C LEU A 11 -1.55 1.77 9.42
N ARG A 12 -1.95 2.55 10.43
CA ARG A 12 -1.44 3.90 10.66
C ARG A 12 0.07 3.87 10.86
N ARG A 13 0.56 2.99 11.74
CA ARG A 13 1.99 2.85 12.02
C ARG A 13 2.79 2.51 10.77
N LEU A 14 2.39 1.48 10.02
CA LEU A 14 3.10 1.09 8.80
C LEU A 14 3.10 2.20 7.74
N TRP A 15 1.98 2.91 7.60
CA TRP A 15 1.87 4.01 6.66
C TRP A 15 2.75 5.20 7.05
N ASP A 16 2.76 5.58 8.32
CA ASP A 16 3.59 6.67 8.82
C ASP A 16 5.09 6.33 8.69
N GLU A 17 5.50 5.10 9.05
CA GLU A 17 6.86 4.60 8.85
C GLU A 17 7.26 4.64 7.37
N HIS A 18 6.39 4.17 6.47
CA HIS A 18 6.63 4.23 5.02
C HIS A 18 6.83 5.66 4.50
N ARG A 19 6.02 6.62 4.98
CA ARG A 19 6.09 8.03 4.56
C ARG A 19 7.34 8.76 5.06
N VAL A 20 7.86 8.39 6.24
CA VAL A 20 9.10 8.96 6.78
C VAL A 20 10.30 8.48 5.94
N ASP A 21 10.30 7.21 5.55
CA ASP A 21 11.34 6.60 4.73
C ASP A 21 11.00 6.61 3.22
N ALA A 22 10.21 7.60 2.78
CA ALA A 22 9.75 7.67 1.41
C ALA A 22 10.94 7.83 0.44
N PHE A 23 11.02 6.95 -0.53
CA PHE A 23 12.02 7.01 -1.58
C PHE A 23 11.57 8.03 -2.64
N PRO A 24 12.42 8.97 -3.12
CA PRO A 24 12.03 10.03 -4.06
C PRO A 24 11.88 9.50 -5.49
N ALA A 25 11.10 8.43 -5.66
CA ALA A 25 10.85 7.76 -6.94
C ALA A 25 10.22 8.69 -7.98
N ALA A 26 9.44 9.69 -7.53
CA ALA A 26 8.76 10.65 -8.39
C ALA A 26 9.68 11.73 -8.99
N GLU A 27 10.88 11.93 -8.45
CA GLU A 27 11.82 12.98 -8.89
C GLU A 27 12.81 12.49 -9.96
N THR A 28 12.72 11.21 -10.34
CA THR A 28 13.65 10.60 -11.29
C THR A 28 13.06 10.42 -12.69
N ALA A 29 13.95 10.42 -13.68
CA ALA A 29 13.64 10.05 -15.06
C ALA A 29 13.65 8.53 -15.30
N ASP A 30 14.04 7.71 -14.30
CA ASP A 30 13.99 6.25 -14.43
C ASP A 30 12.52 5.79 -14.43
N ARG A 31 12.08 5.28 -15.58
CA ARG A 31 10.72 4.79 -15.78
C ARG A 31 10.30 3.72 -14.76
N ARG A 32 11.22 2.86 -14.32
CA ARG A 32 10.94 1.81 -13.34
C ARG A 32 10.53 2.41 -12.00
N LEU A 33 11.21 3.48 -11.60
CA LEU A 33 10.90 4.21 -10.39
C LEU A 33 9.61 5.03 -10.53
N GLN A 34 9.28 5.54 -11.72
CA GLN A 34 7.99 6.18 -11.97
C GLN A 34 6.82 5.18 -11.84
N GLU A 35 6.96 3.95 -12.35
CA GLU A 35 5.97 2.89 -12.19
C GLU A 35 5.75 2.55 -10.71
N LEU A 36 6.84 2.52 -9.93
CA LEU A 36 6.78 2.34 -8.48
C LEU A 36 6.09 3.51 -7.75
N ALA A 37 6.35 4.75 -8.16
CA ALA A 37 5.67 5.94 -7.62
C ALA A 37 4.16 5.92 -7.91
N LEU A 38 3.75 5.45 -9.10
CA LEU A 38 2.35 5.28 -9.44
C LEU A 38 1.67 4.23 -8.56
N TYR A 39 2.36 3.11 -8.33
CA TYR A 39 1.87 2.06 -7.43
C TYR A 39 1.72 2.56 -5.99
N GLU A 40 2.70 3.29 -5.46
CA GLU A 40 2.58 3.93 -4.14
C GLU A 40 1.40 4.89 -4.09
N SER A 41 1.26 5.78 -5.09
CA SER A 41 0.18 6.77 -5.10
C SER A 41 -1.20 6.11 -5.10
N TRP A 42 -1.36 5.01 -5.85
CA TRP A 42 -2.59 4.22 -5.86
C TRP A 42 -2.84 3.59 -4.48
N LEU A 43 -1.83 2.94 -3.90
CA LEU A 43 -1.93 2.30 -2.60
C LEU A 43 -2.25 3.31 -1.49
N GLY A 44 -1.60 4.47 -1.51
CA GLY A 44 -1.84 5.55 -0.56
C GLY A 44 -3.29 6.04 -0.57
N GLY A 45 -3.93 6.11 -1.74
CA GLY A 45 -5.36 6.42 -1.84
C GLY A 45 -6.25 5.39 -1.11
N LEU A 46 -5.90 4.11 -1.18
CA LEU A 46 -6.60 3.04 -0.45
C LEU A 46 -6.36 3.14 1.05
N VAL A 47 -5.12 3.38 1.47
CA VAL A 47 -4.72 3.54 2.88
C VAL A 47 -5.47 4.70 3.54
N GLU A 48 -5.41 5.89 2.96
CA GLU A 48 -6.08 7.07 3.51
C GLU A 48 -7.60 6.87 3.55
N GLY A 49 -8.16 6.24 2.52
CA GLY A 49 -9.57 5.88 2.49
C GLY A 49 -9.98 4.86 3.56
N ALA A 50 -9.11 3.90 3.88
CA ALA A 50 -9.34 2.91 4.92
C ALA A 50 -9.20 3.52 6.32
N LEU A 51 -8.20 4.36 6.53
CA LEU A 51 -7.97 5.09 7.79
C LEU A 51 -9.13 6.04 8.09
N ALA A 52 -9.65 6.74 7.08
CA ALA A 52 -10.84 7.60 7.22
C ALA A 52 -12.10 6.82 7.67
N ARG A 53 -12.12 5.49 7.50
CA ARG A 53 -13.21 4.58 7.88
C ARG A 53 -12.86 3.70 9.10
N GLY A 54 -11.78 4.01 9.81
CA GLY A 54 -11.36 3.23 10.97
C GLY A 54 -10.85 1.83 10.63
N ALA A 55 -9.98 1.73 9.62
CA ALA A 55 -9.44 0.47 9.10
C ALA A 55 -10.50 -0.46 8.52
N ARG A 56 -11.37 0.13 7.68
CA ARG A 56 -12.38 -0.58 6.89
C ARG A 56 -12.29 -0.20 5.42
N LEU A 57 -12.46 -1.16 4.54
CA LEU A 57 -12.48 -0.91 3.10
C LEU A 57 -13.88 -0.56 2.62
N SER A 58 -13.97 0.42 1.72
CA SER A 58 -15.18 0.55 0.91
C SER A 58 -15.31 -0.67 -0.03
N PRO A 59 -16.53 -1.05 -0.46
CA PRO A 59 -16.70 -2.09 -1.46
C PRO A 59 -15.95 -1.81 -2.78
N ALA A 60 -15.77 -0.53 -3.14
CA ALA A 60 -14.99 -0.13 -4.31
C ALA A 60 -13.49 -0.39 -4.10
N HIS A 61 -12.94 -0.02 -2.95
CA HIS A 61 -11.54 -0.28 -2.62
C HIS A 61 -11.23 -1.78 -2.52
N ARG A 62 -12.17 -2.57 -1.99
CA ARG A 62 -12.04 -4.03 -2.00
C ARG A 62 -11.90 -4.58 -3.42
N ARG A 63 -12.78 -4.18 -4.35
CA ARG A 63 -12.69 -4.60 -5.76
C ARG A 63 -11.37 -4.20 -6.42
N MET A 64 -10.86 -3.01 -6.10
CA MET A 64 -9.56 -2.56 -6.62
C MET A 64 -8.42 -3.45 -6.12
N LEU A 65 -8.45 -3.86 -4.85
CA LEU A 65 -7.49 -4.82 -4.30
C LEU A 65 -7.65 -6.20 -4.95
N ASP A 66 -8.87 -6.72 -5.11
CA ASP A 66 -9.09 -8.04 -5.73
C ASP A 66 -8.48 -8.12 -7.15
N VAL A 67 -8.64 -7.05 -7.95
CA VAL A 67 -8.00 -6.95 -9.28
C VAL A 67 -6.49 -6.95 -9.15
N ARG A 68 -5.93 -6.17 -8.23
CA ARG A 68 -4.48 -6.10 -8.02
C ARG A 68 -3.89 -7.42 -7.52
N GLU A 69 -4.59 -8.12 -6.62
CA GLU A 69 -4.19 -9.44 -6.12
C GLU A 69 -4.14 -10.47 -7.24
N ALA A 70 -5.10 -10.43 -8.17
CA ALA A 70 -5.12 -11.30 -9.35
C ALA A 70 -3.94 -11.04 -10.31
N GLU A 71 -3.46 -9.80 -10.42
CA GLU A 71 -2.26 -9.46 -11.20
C GLU A 71 -0.95 -9.95 -10.54
N GLY A 72 -0.93 -10.08 -9.20
CA GLY A 72 0.20 -10.54 -8.42
C GLY A 72 1.36 -9.56 -8.32
N ASN A 73 2.32 -9.83 -7.42
CA ASN A 73 3.43 -8.90 -7.11
C ASN A 73 4.74 -9.22 -7.83
N GLN A 74 4.74 -10.15 -8.79
CA GLN A 74 5.96 -10.64 -9.45
C GLN A 74 6.73 -9.52 -10.16
N ALA A 75 6.03 -8.63 -10.88
CA ALA A 75 6.66 -7.51 -11.57
C ALA A 75 7.35 -6.54 -10.60
N LEU A 76 6.69 -6.20 -9.48
CA LEU A 76 7.28 -5.35 -8.44
C LEU A 76 8.51 -6.00 -7.79
N TRP A 77 8.46 -7.31 -7.54
CA TRP A 77 9.61 -8.04 -6.99
C TRP A 77 10.78 -8.14 -7.97
N SER A 78 10.51 -8.36 -9.27
CA SER A 78 11.56 -8.35 -10.30
C SER A 78 12.25 -6.99 -10.35
N LEU A 79 11.46 -5.91 -10.38
CA LEU A 79 11.94 -4.53 -10.39
C LEU A 79 12.76 -4.18 -9.14
N ALA A 80 12.28 -4.60 -7.96
CA ALA A 80 13.02 -4.48 -6.71
C ALA A 80 14.36 -5.23 -6.73
N GLY A 81 14.39 -6.43 -7.32
CA GLY A 81 15.60 -7.23 -7.47
C GLY A 81 16.64 -6.56 -8.36
N GLU A 82 16.20 -5.99 -9.49
CA GLU A 82 17.06 -5.27 -10.44
C GLU A 82 17.64 -3.97 -9.85
N LEU A 83 16.83 -3.22 -9.10
CA LEU A 83 17.21 -1.92 -8.56
C LEU A 83 17.99 -2.01 -7.23
N GLY A 84 17.91 -3.14 -6.53
CA GLY A 84 18.65 -3.38 -5.29
C GLY A 84 18.16 -2.53 -4.11
N GLU A 85 19.02 -2.32 -3.10
CA GLU A 85 18.71 -1.40 -1.99
C GLU A 85 18.93 0.06 -2.39
N PRO A 86 18.12 1.01 -1.89
CA PRO A 86 17.05 0.82 -0.90
C PRO A 86 15.68 0.45 -1.50
N VAL A 87 15.57 0.32 -2.82
CA VAL A 87 14.29 0.10 -3.54
C VAL A 87 13.63 -1.20 -3.12
N ARG A 88 14.40 -2.25 -2.87
CA ARG A 88 13.87 -3.53 -2.39
C ARG A 88 13.18 -3.43 -1.04
N SER A 89 13.81 -2.77 -0.07
CA SER A 89 13.19 -2.51 1.24
C SER A 89 11.93 -1.66 1.11
N TYR A 90 11.95 -0.68 0.20
CA TYR A 90 10.81 0.18 -0.09
C TYR A 90 9.61 -0.61 -0.69
N VAL A 91 9.86 -1.46 -1.69
CA VAL A 91 8.82 -2.33 -2.30
C VAL A 91 8.25 -3.30 -1.27
N ALA A 92 9.10 -3.87 -0.41
CA ALA A 92 8.65 -4.78 0.64
C ALA A 92 7.65 -4.11 1.61
N ARG A 93 7.88 -2.85 1.99
CA ARG A 93 6.95 -2.09 2.85
C ARG A 93 5.60 -1.86 2.17
N LEU A 94 5.60 -1.47 0.89
CA LEU A 94 4.36 -1.27 0.13
C LEU A 94 3.55 -2.57 0.01
N ILE A 95 4.21 -3.70 -0.24
CA ILE A 95 3.54 -5.00 -0.31
C ILE A 95 2.93 -5.38 1.05
N ALA A 96 3.66 -5.20 2.15
CA ALA A 96 3.14 -5.46 3.48
C ALA A 96 1.91 -4.59 3.81
N ILE A 97 1.88 -3.34 3.35
CA ILE A 97 0.71 -2.46 3.47
C ILE A 97 -0.45 -2.98 2.63
N GLN A 98 -0.22 -3.40 1.38
CA GLN A 98 -1.25 -4.00 0.52
C GLN A 98 -1.86 -5.25 1.15
N GLU A 99 -1.03 -6.15 1.67
CA GLU A 99 -1.47 -7.38 2.35
C GLU A 99 -2.34 -7.05 3.57
N LEU A 100 -1.94 -6.08 4.40
CA LEU A 100 -2.76 -5.64 5.52
C LEU A 100 -4.09 -5.04 5.06
N LEU A 101 -4.11 -4.26 3.97
CA LEU A 101 -5.36 -3.73 3.43
C LEU A 101 -6.30 -4.86 3.00
N ALA A 102 -5.78 -5.93 2.39
CA ALA A 102 -6.58 -7.08 1.96
C ALA A 102 -7.23 -7.85 3.12
N GLU A 103 -6.66 -7.76 4.32
CA GLU A 103 -7.20 -8.35 5.56
C GLU A 103 -8.29 -7.49 6.22
N LEU A 104 -8.46 -6.23 5.79
CA LEU A 104 -9.40 -5.34 6.45
C LEU A 104 -10.87 -5.73 6.18
N PRO A 105 -11.75 -5.59 7.19
CA PRO A 105 -13.16 -5.78 7.00
C PRO A 105 -13.75 -4.74 6.02
N ILE A 106 -14.78 -5.15 5.29
CA ILE A 106 -15.51 -4.26 4.38
C ILE A 106 -16.51 -3.44 5.21
N ASP A 107 -16.58 -2.15 4.92
CA ASP A 107 -17.55 -1.24 5.53
C ASP A 107 -18.98 -1.68 5.21
N GLY A 108 -19.85 -1.66 6.22
CA GLY A 108 -21.24 -2.13 6.12
C GLY A 108 -21.43 -3.65 6.07
N GLN A 109 -20.38 -4.46 6.23
CA GLN A 109 -20.50 -5.90 6.48
C GLN A 109 -20.16 -6.19 7.96
N THR A 110 -21.14 -6.72 8.69
CA THR A 110 -21.01 -7.25 10.07
C THR A 110 -20.50 -8.68 10.04
#